data_AF-A0A496QM46-F1
#
_entry.id   AF-A0A496QM46-F1
#
_cell.length_a   1.000
_cell.length_b   1.000
_cell.length_c   1.000
_cell.angle_alpha   90.00
_cell.angle_beta   90.00
_cell.angle_gamma   90.00
#
_symmetry.space_group_name_H-M   'P 1'
#
loop_
_entity.id
_entity.type
_entity.pdbx_description
1 polymer ?
#
loop_
_entity_poly.entity_id
_entity_poly.type
_entity_poly.pdbx_seq_one_letter_code
_entity_poly.pdbx_strand_id
1 'polypeptide(L)'
;LLFPFLEKYKFMGPTQVMWGKDNEIRDLLKKAIQNLKEFHDDRELRDYYRDYVTPLVEEVEGMIFKEENILFPTSLEKLSGDDWVAISKESEEVGYAFGVKPEETEKLIRELKQTIIEEPEIKDSELVSFPTGEVPLKELMYILNTLPVDVTFIDREDTVRYFTDNSEKIFVRPRSVIGRKVQNCHPPQSLDTVEKILASFKEGKRDWVDFWINYKERFIYIRFFAVRDTKRRYLGTIEVVQDITDIKKLEGEKRLLDEKF
;
A
#
# COMPACT_ATOMS: atom_id res chain seq x y z
N LEU A 1 -16.24 11.72 0.69
CA LEU A 1 -15.17 10.85 1.25
C LEU A 1 -15.73 9.57 1.86
N LEU A 2 -16.58 9.65 2.89
CA LEU A 2 -17.06 8.47 3.63
C LEU A 2 -18.05 7.56 2.85
N PHE A 3 -18.98 8.14 2.08
CA PHE A 3 -20.05 7.38 1.43
C PHE A 3 -19.60 6.27 0.47
N PRO A 4 -18.62 6.48 -0.43
CA PRO A 4 -18.15 5.40 -1.31
C PRO A 4 -17.68 4.16 -0.58
N PHE A 5 -17.11 4.30 0.63
CA PHE A 5 -16.67 3.16 1.44
C PHE A 5 -17.87 2.40 2.01
N LEU A 6 -18.87 3.10 2.55
CA LEU A 6 -20.11 2.48 3.05
C LEU A 6 -20.92 1.79 1.95
N GLU A 7 -20.90 2.34 0.73
CA GLU A 7 -21.60 1.79 -0.42
C GLU A 7 -21.02 0.44 -0.88
N LYS A 8 -19.70 0.22 -0.71
CA LYS A 8 -19.07 -1.11 -0.89
C LYS A 8 -19.71 -2.17 0.01
N TYR A 9 -20.16 -1.77 1.21
CA TYR A 9 -20.87 -2.62 2.17
C TYR A 9 -22.40 -2.58 2.00
N LYS A 10 -22.89 -2.21 0.82
CA LYS A 10 -24.31 -2.17 0.42
C LYS A 10 -25.17 -1.20 1.25
N PHE A 11 -24.56 -0.19 1.87
CA PHE A 11 -25.28 0.84 2.63
C PHE A 11 -25.61 2.06 1.74
N MET A 12 -26.41 1.86 0.69
CA MET A 12 -26.62 2.89 -0.35
C MET A 12 -27.82 3.83 -0.12
N GLY A 13 -28.87 3.37 0.57
CA GLY A 13 -30.08 4.17 0.76
C GLY A 13 -29.85 5.43 1.60
N PRO A 14 -29.28 5.30 2.81
CA PRO A 14 -29.03 6.44 3.68
C PRO A 14 -28.01 7.44 3.12
N THR A 15 -26.96 7.00 2.41
CA THR A 15 -25.95 7.89 1.83
C THR A 15 -26.55 8.83 0.77
N GLN A 16 -27.44 8.32 -0.08
CA GLN A 16 -28.13 9.12 -1.10
C GLN A 16 -29.09 10.16 -0.50
N VAL A 17 -29.85 9.78 0.54
CA VAL A 17 -30.76 10.69 1.23
C VAL A 17 -29.99 11.82 1.93
N MET A 18 -28.89 11.47 2.62
CA MET A 18 -28.04 12.43 3.30
C MET A 18 -27.38 13.41 2.33
N TRP A 19 -26.95 12.97 1.16
CA TRP A 19 -26.42 13.86 0.11
C TRP A 19 -27.47 14.88 -0.36
N GLY A 20 -28.73 14.45 -0.53
CA GLY A 20 -29.83 15.35 -0.86
C GLY A 20 -30.02 16.43 0.21
N LYS A 21 -29.97 16.03 1.48
CA LYS A 21 -30.09 16.94 2.63
C LYS A 21 -28.92 17.92 2.74
N ASP A 22 -27.70 17.49 2.47
CA ASP A 22 -26.54 18.40 2.39
C ASP A 22 -26.74 19.49 1.33
N ASN A 23 -27.29 19.15 0.17
CA ASN A 23 -27.56 20.13 -0.87
C ASN A 23 -28.64 21.14 -0.45
N GLU A 24 -29.70 20.67 0.20
CA GLU A 24 -30.75 21.52 0.75
C GLU A 24 -30.19 22.52 1.77
N ILE A 25 -29.35 22.05 2.70
CA ILE A 25 -28.66 22.90 3.69
C ILE A 25 -27.78 23.94 3.00
N ARG A 26 -26.99 23.54 1.98
CA ARG A 26 -26.14 24.47 1.22
C ARG A 26 -26.97 25.56 0.53
N ASP A 27 -28.13 25.21 -0.01
CA ASP A 27 -29.00 26.17 -0.67
C ASP A 27 -29.71 27.10 0.32
N LEU A 28 -30.13 26.60 1.49
CA LEU A 28 -30.64 27.42 2.58
C LEU A 28 -29.58 28.40 3.10
N LEU A 29 -28.34 27.95 3.27
CA LEU A 29 -27.23 28.79 3.70
C LEU A 29 -26.96 29.91 2.69
N LYS A 30 -26.90 29.58 1.39
CA LYS A 30 -26.74 30.60 0.33
C LYS A 30 -27.88 31.63 0.36
N LYS A 31 -29.13 31.19 0.51
CA LYS A 31 -30.29 32.09 0.60
C LYS A 31 -30.20 33.00 1.83
N ALA A 32 -29.83 32.47 2.99
CA ALA A 32 -29.64 33.26 4.20
C ALA A 32 -28.58 34.35 3.97
N ILE A 33 -27.40 33.98 3.44
CA ILE A 33 -26.31 34.93 3.14
C ILE A 33 -26.76 35.99 2.12
N GLN A 34 -27.45 35.61 1.05
CA GLN A 34 -27.91 36.55 0.02
C GLN A 34 -28.96 37.54 0.51
N ASN A 35 -29.79 37.14 1.48
CA ASN A 35 -30.83 37.99 2.06
C ASN A 35 -30.38 38.71 3.34
N LEU A 36 -29.12 38.54 3.73
CA LEU A 36 -28.54 39.29 4.83
C LEU A 36 -28.38 40.76 4.41
N LYS A 37 -29.12 41.63 5.09
CA LYS A 37 -29.14 43.08 4.86
C LYS A 37 -28.95 43.84 6.17
N GLU A 38 -28.76 45.15 6.08
CA GLU A 38 -28.92 46.02 7.24
C GLU A 38 -30.40 45.99 7.66
N PHE A 39 -30.65 45.77 8.94
CA PHE A 39 -31.98 45.68 9.51
C PHE A 39 -32.31 46.98 10.24
N HIS A 40 -33.46 47.58 9.93
CA HIS A 40 -33.83 48.88 10.47
C HIS A 40 -34.77 48.81 11.68
N ASP A 41 -35.41 47.66 11.89
CA ASP A 41 -36.23 47.39 13.08
C ASP A 41 -36.27 45.88 13.45
N ASP A 42 -36.80 45.60 14.64
CA ASP A 42 -36.92 44.23 15.18
C ASP A 42 -37.89 43.35 14.38
N ARG A 43 -38.79 43.93 13.58
CA ARG A 43 -39.73 43.15 12.76
C ARG A 43 -39.00 42.58 11.55
N GLU A 44 -38.24 43.41 10.85
CA GLU A 44 -37.41 42.96 9.72
C GLU A 44 -36.42 41.88 10.14
N LEU A 45 -35.80 42.04 11.31
CA LEU A 45 -34.90 41.04 11.87
C LEU A 45 -35.62 39.71 12.15
N ARG A 46 -36.79 39.76 12.81
CA ARG A 46 -37.59 38.56 13.11
C ARG A 46 -38.06 37.84 11.86
N ASP A 47 -38.47 38.58 10.84
CA ASP A 47 -38.88 38.01 9.55
C ASP A 47 -37.71 37.29 8.88
N TYR A 48 -36.50 37.89 8.89
CA TYR A 48 -35.29 37.24 8.40
C TYR A 48 -34.95 35.95 9.16
N TYR A 49 -35.03 35.96 10.49
CA TYR A 49 -34.81 34.75 11.29
C TYR A 49 -35.83 33.66 10.97
N ARG A 50 -37.12 34.00 10.89
CA ARG A 50 -38.18 33.04 10.57
C ARG A 50 -38.00 32.43 9.19
N ASP A 51 -37.71 33.26 8.19
CA ASP A 51 -37.78 32.85 6.79
C ASP A 51 -36.48 32.20 6.28
N TYR A 52 -35.32 32.52 6.90
CA TYR A 52 -34.02 32.05 6.41
C TYR A 52 -33.17 31.33 7.45
N VAL A 53 -33.08 31.85 8.69
CA VAL A 53 -32.16 31.30 9.69
C VAL A 53 -32.73 30.07 10.39
N THR A 54 -33.99 30.15 10.83
CA THR A 54 -34.65 29.06 11.59
C THR A 54 -34.71 27.77 10.75
N PRO A 55 -35.17 27.78 9.49
CA PRO A 55 -35.20 26.57 8.68
C PRO A 55 -33.81 26.00 8.40
N LEU A 56 -32.80 26.87 8.23
CA LEU A 56 -31.41 26.45 8.05
C LEU A 56 -30.89 25.73 9.30
N VAL A 57 -31.09 26.32 10.48
CA VAL A 57 -30.64 25.73 11.75
C VAL A 57 -31.33 24.39 11.99
N GLU A 58 -32.64 24.30 11.78
CA GLU A 58 -33.40 23.06 11.94
C GLU A 58 -32.87 21.93 11.04
N GLU A 59 -32.56 22.23 9.78
CA GLU A 59 -32.00 21.22 8.86
C GLU A 59 -30.55 20.84 9.22
N VAL A 60 -29.73 21.79 9.68
CA VAL A 60 -28.36 21.51 10.17
C VAL A 60 -28.40 20.62 11.40
N GLU A 61 -29.21 20.94 12.41
CA GLU A 61 -29.39 20.11 13.61
C GLU A 61 -29.93 18.73 13.23
N GLY A 62 -30.87 18.68 12.28
CA GLY A 62 -31.39 17.43 11.74
C GLY A 62 -30.34 16.59 11.02
N MET A 63 -29.32 17.19 10.40
CA MET A 63 -28.21 16.49 9.76
C MET A 63 -27.23 15.95 10.79
N ILE A 64 -26.82 16.78 11.77
CA ILE A 64 -25.96 16.37 12.89
C ILE A 64 -26.56 15.15 13.60
N PHE A 65 -27.87 15.19 13.88
CA PHE A 65 -28.55 14.06 14.52
C PHE A 65 -28.43 12.76 13.69
N LYS A 66 -28.62 12.84 12.36
CA LYS A 66 -28.49 11.66 11.48
C LYS A 66 -27.06 11.18 11.40
N GLU A 67 -26.09 12.10 11.39
CA GLU A 67 -24.68 11.75 11.39
C GLU A 67 -24.30 10.99 12.67
N GLU A 68 -24.60 11.56 13.84
CA GLU A 68 -24.22 10.99 15.14
C GLU A 68 -24.97 9.70 15.49
N ASN A 69 -26.24 9.57 15.09
CA ASN A 69 -27.08 8.44 15.51
C ASN A 69 -27.21 7.35 14.45
N ILE A 70 -26.87 7.63 13.18
CA ILE A 70 -27.05 6.68 12.09
C ILE A 70 -25.74 6.50 11.33
N LEU A 71 -25.19 7.56 10.73
CA LEU A 71 -24.05 7.45 9.81
C LEU A 71 -22.78 6.98 10.51
N PHE A 72 -22.35 7.65 11.58
CA PHE A 72 -21.11 7.35 12.27
C PHE A 72 -21.15 5.99 13.01
N PRO A 73 -22.21 5.64 13.75
CA PRO A 73 -22.33 4.30 14.35
C PRO A 73 -22.27 3.20 13.29
N THR A 74 -22.99 3.37 12.17
CA THR A 74 -22.95 2.40 11.06
C THR A 74 -21.57 2.32 10.43
N SER A 75 -20.87 3.44 10.30
CA SER A 75 -19.50 3.48 9.78
C SER A 75 -18.54 2.73 10.69
N LEU A 76 -18.65 2.90 12.01
CA LEU A 76 -17.82 2.19 12.98
C LEU A 76 -18.10 0.68 12.98
N GLU A 77 -19.35 0.27 12.74
CA GLU A 77 -19.72 -1.15 12.64
C GLU A 77 -19.23 -1.81 11.35
N LYS A 78 -19.32 -1.10 10.21
CA LYS A 78 -19.11 -1.69 8.88
C LYS A 78 -17.70 -1.55 8.33
N LEU A 79 -17.04 -0.43 8.59
CA LEU A 79 -15.76 -0.11 7.94
C LEU A 79 -14.61 -0.83 8.63
N SER A 80 -13.70 -1.38 7.83
CA SER A 80 -12.49 -2.01 8.35
C SER A 80 -11.47 -0.94 8.80
N GLY A 81 -10.42 -1.38 9.50
CA GLY A 81 -9.28 -0.51 9.81
C GLY A 81 -8.65 0.07 8.53
N ASP A 82 -8.58 -0.71 7.46
CA ASP A 82 -7.99 -0.28 6.18
C ASP A 82 -8.82 0.81 5.50
N ASP A 83 -10.16 0.69 5.56
CA ASP A 83 -11.07 1.72 5.06
C ASP A 83 -10.84 3.05 5.80
N TRP A 84 -10.70 3.01 7.13
CA TRP A 84 -10.40 4.20 7.93
C TRP A 84 -9.02 4.81 7.61
N VAL A 85 -8.02 3.99 7.34
CA VAL A 85 -6.69 4.45 6.91
C VAL A 85 -6.76 5.12 5.53
N ALA A 86 -7.51 4.56 4.59
CA ALA A 86 -7.71 5.14 3.26
C ALA A 86 -8.45 6.49 3.35
N ILE A 87 -9.57 6.52 4.07
CA ILE A 87 -10.33 7.75 4.37
C ILE A 87 -9.41 8.81 4.97
N SER A 88 -8.58 8.44 5.94
CA SER A 88 -7.69 9.38 6.59
C SER A 88 -6.63 9.97 5.64
N LYS A 89 -6.06 9.18 4.74
CA LYS A 89 -5.09 9.67 3.73
C LYS A 89 -5.73 10.68 2.78
N GLU A 90 -6.94 10.39 2.32
CA GLU A 90 -7.68 11.25 1.39
C GLU A 90 -8.27 12.50 2.06
N SER A 91 -8.42 12.51 3.39
CA SER A 91 -8.95 13.66 4.14
C SER A 91 -8.10 14.92 3.99
N GLU A 92 -6.79 14.80 3.82
CA GLU A 92 -5.91 15.96 3.63
C GLU A 92 -6.14 16.66 2.29
N GLU A 93 -6.57 15.92 1.25
CA GLU A 93 -6.88 16.49 -0.07
C GLU A 93 -8.21 17.23 -0.08
N VAL A 94 -9.19 16.75 0.69
CA VAL A 94 -10.52 17.36 0.80
C VAL A 94 -10.52 18.57 1.73
N GLY A 95 -9.71 18.53 2.80
CA GLY A 95 -9.63 19.57 3.83
C GLY A 95 -10.64 19.36 4.96
N TYR A 96 -10.44 20.11 6.05
CA TYR A 96 -11.24 20.03 7.27
C TYR A 96 -12.20 21.22 7.40
N ALA A 97 -13.35 21.01 8.04
CA ALA A 97 -14.28 22.09 8.34
C ALA A 97 -13.57 23.22 9.09
N PHE A 98 -13.75 24.45 8.62
CA PHE A 98 -13.09 25.66 9.15
C PHE A 98 -11.56 25.63 9.14
N GLY A 99 -10.93 24.73 8.39
CA GLY A 99 -9.47 24.56 8.36
C GLY A 99 -8.87 23.96 9.63
N VAL A 100 -9.71 23.43 10.54
CA VAL A 100 -9.26 22.89 11.83
C VAL A 100 -9.07 21.38 11.71
N LYS A 101 -7.81 20.94 11.64
CA LYS A 101 -7.47 19.52 11.73
C LYS A 101 -7.56 19.06 13.20
N PRO A 102 -8.31 18.00 13.53
CA PRO A 102 -8.36 17.50 14.90
C PRO A 102 -6.97 17.04 15.38
N GLU A 103 -6.53 17.50 16.55
CA GLU A 103 -5.18 17.26 17.10
C GLU A 103 -4.84 15.76 17.22
N GLU A 104 -5.85 14.92 17.47
CA GLU A 104 -5.71 13.49 17.71
C GLU A 104 -5.56 12.68 16.42
N THR A 105 -5.79 13.28 15.25
CA THR A 105 -5.80 12.60 13.94
C THR A 105 -4.46 11.92 13.66
N GLU A 106 -3.34 12.62 13.88
CA GLU A 106 -2.01 12.07 13.61
C GLU A 106 -1.62 10.94 14.56
N LYS A 107 -2.09 11.01 15.81
CA LYS A 107 -1.86 9.96 16.81
C LYS A 107 -2.66 8.71 16.47
N LEU A 108 -3.95 8.86 16.16
CA LEU A 108 -4.85 7.76 15.79
C LEU A 108 -4.38 7.05 14.51
N ILE A 109 -3.90 7.80 13.50
CA ILE A 109 -3.31 7.24 12.28
C ILE A 109 -2.06 6.41 12.59
N ARG A 110 -1.18 6.91 13.46
CA ARG A 110 0.03 6.18 13.84
C ARG A 110 -0.32 4.89 14.58
N GLU A 111 -1.30 4.94 15.48
CA GLU A 111 -1.77 3.77 16.24
C GLU A 111 -2.47 2.74 15.33
N LEU A 112 -3.33 3.17 14.41
CA LEU A 112 -3.97 2.31 13.41
C LEU A 112 -2.95 1.64 12.47
N LYS A 113 -1.99 2.42 11.94
CA LYS A 113 -0.90 1.90 11.09
C LYS A 113 0.05 0.95 11.81
N GLN A 114 0.23 1.09 13.12
CA GLN A 114 1.06 0.18 13.92
C GLN A 114 0.34 -1.13 14.25
N THR A 115 -0.99 -1.09 14.35
CA THR A 115 -1.82 -2.25 14.67
C THR A 115 -2.08 -3.13 13.43
N ILE A 116 -2.08 -2.52 12.24
CA ILE A 116 -2.26 -3.18 10.95
C ILE A 116 -0.87 -3.48 10.35
N ILE A 117 -0.23 -4.56 10.81
CA ILE A 117 0.87 -5.16 10.06
C ILE A 117 0.20 -6.16 9.12
N GLU A 118 -0.10 -5.74 7.89
CA GLU A 118 -0.64 -6.62 6.85
C GLU A 118 0.45 -7.64 6.46
N GLU A 119 0.43 -8.81 7.12
CA GLU A 119 1.25 -9.94 6.73
C GLU A 119 0.58 -10.70 5.58
N PRO A 120 1.35 -11.28 4.66
CA PRO A 120 0.78 -12.10 3.60
C PRO A 120 0.05 -13.31 4.20
N GLU A 121 -1.13 -13.63 3.67
CA GLU A 121 -1.93 -14.78 4.10
C GLU A 121 -2.21 -15.74 2.93
N ILE A 122 -2.38 -17.02 3.25
CA ILE A 122 -2.81 -18.02 2.28
C ILE A 122 -4.32 -18.27 2.49
N LYS A 123 -5.12 -17.89 1.50
CA LYS A 123 -6.56 -18.17 1.43
C LYS A 123 -6.80 -19.48 0.68
N ASP A 124 -7.67 -20.32 1.23
CA ASP A 124 -8.15 -21.56 0.61
C ASP A 124 -7.05 -22.49 0.05
N SER A 125 -5.86 -22.45 0.67
CA SER A 125 -4.65 -23.23 0.31
C SER A 125 -4.00 -22.97 -1.06
N GLU A 126 -4.61 -22.15 -1.93
CA GLU A 126 -4.10 -21.91 -3.30
C GLU A 126 -3.95 -20.43 -3.67
N LEU A 127 -4.50 -19.50 -2.89
CA LEU A 127 -4.45 -18.07 -3.17
C LEU A 127 -3.57 -17.35 -2.14
N VAL A 128 -2.55 -16.63 -2.60
CA VAL A 128 -1.72 -15.79 -1.74
C VAL A 128 -2.27 -14.38 -1.77
N SER A 129 -2.67 -13.87 -0.61
CA SER A 129 -3.12 -12.49 -0.43
C SER A 129 -1.96 -11.66 0.12
N PHE A 130 -1.61 -10.59 -0.60
CA PHE A 130 -0.62 -9.59 -0.21
C PHE A 130 -1.33 -8.26 0.08
N PRO A 131 -0.68 -7.34 0.82
CA PRO A 131 -1.17 -5.97 1.02
C PRO A 131 -1.56 -5.24 -0.28
N THR A 132 -0.91 -5.59 -1.40
CA THR A 132 -1.07 -4.94 -2.70
C THR A 132 -1.93 -5.73 -3.69
N GLY A 133 -2.56 -6.84 -3.27
CA GLY A 133 -3.42 -7.65 -4.14
C GLY A 133 -3.28 -9.15 -3.91
N GLU A 134 -3.95 -9.95 -4.75
CA GLU A 134 -4.01 -11.41 -4.60
C GLU A 134 -3.45 -12.10 -5.83
N VAL A 135 -2.70 -13.20 -5.63
CA VAL A 135 -2.08 -13.98 -6.70
C VAL A 135 -2.21 -15.47 -6.39
N PRO A 136 -2.73 -16.31 -7.30
CA PRO A 136 -2.70 -17.76 -7.13
C PRO A 136 -1.27 -18.27 -6.96
N LEU A 137 -1.04 -19.19 -6.02
CA LEU A 137 0.30 -19.72 -5.68
C LEU A 137 1.01 -20.30 -6.91
N LYS A 138 0.27 -20.95 -7.80
CA LYS A 138 0.78 -21.47 -9.06
C LYS A 138 1.28 -20.36 -10.00
N GLU A 139 0.55 -19.25 -10.08
CA GLU A 139 0.92 -18.11 -10.91
C GLU A 139 2.13 -17.38 -10.34
N LEU A 140 2.22 -17.25 -9.01
CA LEU A 140 3.38 -16.65 -8.33
C LEU A 140 4.69 -17.34 -8.73
N MET A 141 4.70 -18.68 -8.83
CA MET A 141 5.85 -19.43 -9.31
C MET A 141 6.24 -19.04 -10.75
N TYR A 142 5.26 -18.96 -11.66
CA TYR A 142 5.53 -18.60 -13.06
C TYR A 142 5.97 -17.14 -13.23
N ILE A 143 5.42 -16.22 -12.43
CA ILE A 143 5.87 -14.82 -12.36
C ILE A 143 7.35 -14.77 -11.99
N LEU A 144 7.73 -15.43 -10.89
CA LEU A 144 9.14 -15.48 -10.44
C LEU A 144 10.07 -16.08 -11.51
N ASN A 145 9.61 -17.13 -12.21
CA ASN A 145 10.41 -17.78 -13.27
C ASN A 145 10.49 -16.97 -14.59
N THR A 146 9.68 -15.92 -14.73
CA THR A 146 9.65 -15.06 -15.93
C THR A 146 10.51 -13.80 -15.77
N LEU A 147 10.88 -13.45 -14.53
CA LEU A 147 11.76 -12.33 -14.28
C LEU A 147 13.10 -12.54 -15.02
N PRO A 148 13.69 -11.49 -15.63
CA PRO A 148 14.95 -11.58 -16.37
C PRO A 148 16.17 -11.64 -15.43
N VAL A 149 16.05 -12.39 -14.34
CA VAL A 149 17.07 -12.61 -13.31
C VAL A 149 16.92 -14.01 -12.73
N ASP A 150 18.03 -14.64 -12.39
CA ASP A 150 18.04 -15.86 -11.57
C ASP A 150 17.99 -15.46 -10.10
N VAL A 151 17.04 -16.04 -9.36
CA VAL A 151 16.85 -15.75 -7.94
C VAL A 151 17.14 -16.99 -7.12
N THR A 152 17.88 -16.86 -6.01
CA THR A 152 18.04 -17.90 -5.00
C THR A 152 17.74 -17.33 -3.62
N PHE A 153 16.84 -17.98 -2.87
CA PHE A 153 16.52 -17.62 -1.49
C PHE A 153 17.17 -18.58 -0.50
N ILE A 154 17.85 -17.99 0.48
CA ILE A 154 18.53 -18.64 1.59
C ILE A 154 17.85 -18.17 2.87
N ASP A 155 17.38 -19.08 3.72
CA ASP A 155 16.69 -18.70 4.96
C ASP A 155 17.64 -18.13 6.03
N ARG A 156 17.07 -17.66 7.14
CA ARG A 156 17.81 -17.11 8.28
C ARG A 156 18.79 -18.10 8.92
N GLU A 157 18.57 -19.40 8.73
CA GLU A 157 19.48 -20.47 9.13
C GLU A 157 20.57 -20.77 8.08
N ASP A 158 20.74 -19.97 7.03
CA ASP A 158 21.71 -20.17 5.94
C ASP A 158 21.44 -21.40 5.06
N THR A 159 20.18 -21.84 4.98
CA THR A 159 19.74 -22.99 4.20
C THR A 159 19.13 -22.55 2.88
N VAL A 160 19.55 -23.15 1.77
CA VAL A 160 18.94 -22.87 0.46
C VAL A 160 17.51 -23.42 0.43
N ARG A 161 16.52 -22.55 0.22
CA ARG A 161 15.09 -22.91 0.25
C ARG A 161 14.41 -22.88 -1.09
N TYR A 162 14.83 -21.99 -1.97
CA TYR A 162 14.18 -21.79 -3.26
C TYR A 162 15.17 -21.23 -4.26
N PHE A 163 14.99 -21.57 -5.53
CA PHE A 163 15.60 -20.86 -6.65
C PHE A 163 14.66 -20.89 -7.85
N THR A 164 14.73 -19.90 -8.73
CA THR A 164 13.90 -19.84 -9.94
C THR A 164 14.40 -20.83 -11.00
N ASP A 165 13.45 -21.46 -11.70
CA ASP A 165 13.71 -22.47 -12.74
C ASP A 165 13.52 -21.86 -14.13
N ASN A 166 14.33 -20.84 -14.44
CA ASN A 166 14.28 -20.11 -15.71
C ASN A 166 14.83 -20.97 -16.87
N SER A 167 14.36 -20.75 -18.10
CA SER A 167 14.84 -21.48 -19.28
C SER A 167 16.29 -21.16 -19.66
N GLU A 168 16.78 -19.96 -19.33
CA GLU A 168 18.15 -19.50 -19.62
C GLU A 168 18.96 -19.23 -18.35
N LYS A 169 19.33 -20.29 -17.63
CA LYS A 169 20.12 -20.16 -16.39
C LYS A 169 21.55 -19.74 -16.66
N ILE A 170 22.02 -18.71 -15.95
CA ILE A 170 23.42 -18.26 -15.99
C ILE A 170 24.31 -19.26 -15.23
N PHE A 171 23.84 -19.70 -14.06
CA PHE A 171 24.49 -20.73 -13.26
C PHE A 171 23.57 -21.92 -13.06
N VAL A 172 24.06 -23.12 -13.36
CA VAL A 172 23.31 -24.36 -13.11
C VAL A 172 23.14 -24.56 -11.61
N ARG A 173 21.88 -24.70 -11.17
CA ARG A 173 21.51 -25.08 -9.81
C ARG A 173 20.78 -26.43 -9.84
N PRO A 174 21.41 -27.53 -9.40
CA PRO A 174 20.71 -28.81 -9.31
C PRO A 174 19.70 -28.77 -8.15
N ARG A 175 18.53 -29.41 -8.32
CA ARG A 175 17.50 -29.47 -7.26
C ARG A 175 17.99 -30.06 -5.94
N SER A 176 19.05 -30.87 -5.98
CA SER A 176 19.73 -31.42 -4.80
C SER A 176 20.37 -30.38 -3.89
N VAL A 177 20.48 -29.11 -4.32
CA VAL A 177 20.96 -28.02 -3.47
C VAL A 177 19.93 -27.55 -2.44
N ILE A 178 18.63 -27.79 -2.69
CA ILE A 178 17.56 -27.41 -1.75
C ILE A 178 17.78 -28.15 -0.42
N GLY A 179 17.73 -27.41 0.69
CA GLY A 179 17.98 -27.93 2.04
C GLY A 179 19.45 -28.00 2.43
N ARG A 180 20.40 -27.73 1.51
CA ARG A 180 21.82 -27.62 1.87
C ARG A 180 22.13 -26.24 2.46
N LYS A 181 23.12 -26.22 3.37
CA LYS A 181 23.75 -24.98 3.82
C LYS A 181 24.47 -24.29 2.66
N VAL A 182 24.31 -22.98 2.54
CA VAL A 182 24.94 -22.19 1.46
C VAL A 182 26.45 -22.35 1.46
N GLN A 183 27.08 -22.49 2.62
CA GLN A 183 28.51 -22.75 2.80
C GLN A 183 28.98 -23.99 2.00
N ASN A 184 28.13 -25.02 1.91
CA ASN A 184 28.43 -26.27 1.21
C ASN A 184 28.17 -26.22 -0.30
N CYS A 185 27.77 -25.06 -0.81
CA CYS A 185 27.45 -24.81 -2.22
C CYS A 185 28.53 -23.98 -2.93
N HIS A 186 29.51 -23.47 -2.17
CA HIS A 186 30.60 -22.65 -2.68
C HIS A 186 31.96 -23.35 -2.52
N PRO A 187 32.92 -23.10 -3.43
CA PRO A 187 34.29 -23.57 -3.26
C PRO A 187 34.96 -22.90 -2.04
N PRO A 188 35.97 -23.54 -1.42
CA PRO A 188 36.62 -23.02 -0.21
C PRO A 188 37.15 -21.58 -0.32
N GLN A 189 37.57 -21.20 -1.52
CA GLN A 189 38.17 -19.90 -1.83
C GLN A 189 37.19 -18.72 -1.66
N SER A 190 35.88 -18.96 -1.82
CA SER A 190 34.85 -17.93 -1.71
C SER A 190 34.03 -18.03 -0.43
N LEU A 191 34.29 -19.03 0.41
CA LEU A 191 33.49 -19.32 1.60
C LEU A 191 33.56 -18.18 2.63
N ASP A 192 34.77 -17.70 2.94
CA ASP A 192 34.99 -16.59 3.89
C ASP A 192 34.24 -15.32 3.46
N THR A 193 34.22 -15.02 2.16
CA THR A 193 33.46 -13.88 1.62
C THR A 193 31.95 -14.05 1.82
N VAL A 194 31.41 -15.25 1.53
CA VAL A 194 29.98 -15.55 1.71
C VAL A 194 29.58 -15.43 3.18
N GLU A 195 30.38 -15.98 4.09
CA GLU A 195 30.13 -15.90 5.53
C GLU A 195 30.14 -14.46 6.04
N LYS A 196 31.10 -13.64 5.59
CA LYS A 196 31.15 -12.21 5.93
C LYS A 196 29.92 -11.44 5.44
N ILE A 197 29.44 -11.74 4.24
CA ILE A 197 28.21 -11.13 3.70
C ILE A 197 27.02 -11.50 4.59
N LEU A 198 26.81 -12.79 4.86
CA LEU A 198 25.69 -13.26 5.68
C LEU A 198 25.74 -12.70 7.11
N ALA A 199 26.92 -12.68 7.74
CA ALA A 199 27.11 -12.08 9.05
C ALA A 199 26.74 -10.59 9.04
N SER A 200 27.19 -9.83 8.03
CA SER A 200 26.87 -8.41 7.92
C SER A 200 25.36 -8.14 7.77
N PHE A 201 24.63 -9.04 7.11
CA PHE A 201 23.18 -8.95 6.97
C PHE A 201 22.46 -9.31 8.27
N LYS A 202 22.86 -10.40 8.93
CA LYS A 202 22.30 -10.82 10.22
C LYS A 202 22.48 -9.74 11.29
N GLU A 203 23.63 -9.10 11.31
CA GLU A 203 23.97 -8.02 12.26
C GLU A 203 23.35 -6.66 11.90
N GLY A 204 22.69 -6.54 10.74
CA GLY A 204 22.10 -5.26 10.31
C GLY A 204 23.11 -4.21 9.83
N LYS A 205 24.37 -4.59 9.60
CA LYS A 205 25.44 -3.67 9.13
C LYS A 205 25.27 -3.28 7.66
N ARG A 206 24.68 -4.17 6.86
CA ARG A 206 24.40 -3.98 5.44
C ARG A 206 23.04 -4.55 5.08
N ASP A 207 22.43 -3.97 4.06
CA ASP A 207 21.18 -4.47 3.48
C ASP A 207 21.39 -5.07 2.08
N TRP A 208 22.52 -4.77 1.42
CA TRP A 208 22.90 -5.39 0.15
C TRP A 208 24.42 -5.43 -0.06
N VAL A 209 24.87 -6.31 -0.95
CA VAL A 209 26.23 -6.39 -1.51
C VAL A 209 26.12 -6.80 -2.97
N ASP A 210 26.89 -6.17 -3.83
CA ASP A 210 26.91 -6.50 -5.26
C ASP A 210 28.33 -6.58 -5.83
N PHE A 211 28.46 -7.36 -6.89
CA PHE A 211 29.67 -7.48 -7.69
C PHE A 211 29.33 -7.94 -9.11
N TRP A 212 30.29 -7.82 -10.02
CA TRP A 212 30.13 -8.22 -11.40
C TRP A 212 31.35 -9.01 -11.89
N ILE A 213 31.10 -9.93 -12.81
CA ILE A 213 32.14 -10.77 -13.41
C ILE A 213 31.93 -10.91 -14.91
N ASN A 214 33.01 -11.12 -15.64
CA ASN A 214 32.94 -11.62 -17.01
C ASN A 214 32.90 -13.15 -16.96
N TYR A 215 31.86 -13.76 -17.52
CA TYR A 215 31.68 -15.20 -17.54
C TYR A 215 31.14 -15.64 -18.90
N LYS A 216 31.89 -16.49 -19.62
CA LYS A 216 31.52 -16.99 -20.96
C LYS A 216 31.04 -15.88 -21.91
N GLU A 217 31.85 -14.83 -22.05
CA GLU A 217 31.57 -13.64 -22.90
C GLU A 217 30.37 -12.79 -22.47
N ARG A 218 29.76 -13.11 -21.32
CA ARG A 218 28.66 -12.34 -20.73
C ARG A 218 29.14 -11.53 -19.55
N PHE A 219 28.55 -10.36 -19.36
CA PHE A 219 28.78 -9.49 -18.20
C PHE A 219 27.70 -9.74 -17.15
N ILE A 220 28.05 -10.52 -16.13
CA ILE A 220 27.11 -10.99 -15.12
C ILE A 220 27.15 -10.06 -13.91
N TYR A 221 26.00 -9.55 -13.51
CA TYR A 221 25.81 -8.75 -12.30
C TYR A 221 25.14 -9.60 -11.21
N ILE A 222 25.77 -9.65 -10.04
CA ILE A 222 25.36 -10.51 -8.93
C ILE A 222 25.12 -9.62 -7.71
N ARG A 223 23.96 -9.76 -7.10
CA ARG A 223 23.54 -8.97 -5.94
C ARG A 223 23.01 -9.89 -4.85
N PHE A 224 23.36 -9.59 -3.62
CA PHE A 224 22.80 -10.22 -2.42
C PHE A 224 22.05 -9.15 -1.64
N PHE A 225 20.84 -9.46 -1.18
CA PHE A 225 20.05 -8.57 -0.35
C PHE A 225 19.64 -9.27 0.95
N ALA A 226 19.67 -8.53 2.05
CA ALA A 226 19.09 -8.97 3.32
C ALA A 226 17.56 -8.87 3.23
N VAL A 227 16.88 -10.00 3.36
CA VAL A 227 15.42 -10.05 3.43
C VAL A 227 15.01 -9.79 4.88
N ARG A 228 14.19 -8.76 5.11
CA ARG A 228 13.72 -8.38 6.44
C ARG A 228 12.22 -8.13 6.43
N ASP A 229 11.57 -8.36 7.56
CA ASP A 229 10.17 -7.98 7.74
C ASP A 229 10.01 -6.49 8.13
N THR A 230 8.77 -6.06 8.33
CA THR A 230 8.39 -4.70 8.74
C THR A 230 9.00 -4.27 10.08
N LYS A 231 9.38 -5.23 10.94
CA LYS A 231 10.07 -4.99 12.23
C LYS A 231 11.60 -5.07 12.09
N ARG A 232 12.13 -5.06 10.86
CA ARG A 232 13.54 -5.24 10.51
C ARG A 232 14.16 -6.57 10.97
N ARG A 233 13.36 -7.57 11.32
CA ARG A 233 13.88 -8.91 11.66
C ARG A 233 14.41 -9.58 10.40
N TYR A 234 15.59 -10.17 10.49
CA TYR A 234 16.23 -10.87 9.37
C TYR A 234 15.51 -12.20 9.07
N LEU A 235 15.01 -12.33 7.85
CA LEU A 235 14.29 -13.51 7.35
C LEU A 235 15.19 -14.43 6.51
N GLY A 236 16.25 -13.88 5.93
CA GLY A 236 17.17 -14.61 5.06
C GLY A 236 17.90 -13.70 4.08
N THR A 237 18.52 -14.30 3.08
CA THR A 237 19.23 -13.62 1.99
C THR A 237 18.65 -14.02 0.66
N ILE A 238 18.49 -13.07 -0.25
CA ILE A 238 18.18 -13.33 -1.65
C ILE A 238 19.42 -13.01 -2.51
N GLU A 239 19.88 -13.99 -3.28
CA GLU A 239 20.86 -13.82 -4.36
C GLU A 239 20.08 -13.55 -5.65
N VAL A 240 20.48 -12.52 -6.40
CA VAL A 240 19.94 -12.13 -7.69
C VAL A 240 21.09 -12.06 -8.69
N VAL A 241 20.98 -12.81 -9.78
CA VAL A 241 21.99 -12.86 -10.85
C VAL A 241 21.34 -12.41 -12.16
N GLN A 242 21.98 -11.48 -12.85
CA GLN A 242 21.50 -10.95 -14.12
C GLN A 242 22.62 -10.89 -15.16
N ASP A 243 22.32 -11.32 -16.38
CA ASP A 243 23.16 -11.03 -17.54
C ASP A 243 22.81 -9.63 -18.04
N ILE A 244 23.71 -8.67 -17.85
CA ILE A 244 23.49 -7.28 -18.24
C ILE A 244 24.25 -6.92 -19.53
N THR A 245 24.71 -7.92 -20.28
CA THR A 245 25.51 -7.71 -21.51
C THR A 245 24.80 -6.81 -22.51
N ASP A 246 23.51 -7.08 -22.77
CA ASP A 246 22.73 -6.29 -23.73
C ASP A 246 22.21 -4.99 -23.12
N ILE A 247 21.95 -4.97 -21.81
CA ILE A 247 21.59 -3.74 -21.09
C ILE A 247 22.72 -2.71 -21.21
N LYS A 248 23.99 -3.14 -21.14
CA LYS A 248 25.16 -2.26 -21.31
C LYS A 248 25.30 -1.67 -22.71
N LYS A 249 24.60 -2.22 -23.72
CA LYS A 249 24.62 -1.73 -25.11
C LYS A 249 23.51 -0.72 -25.39
N LEU A 250 22.59 -0.52 -24.45
CA LEU A 250 21.49 0.44 -24.62
C LEU A 250 22.05 1.87 -24.66
N GLU A 251 21.67 2.61 -25.69
CA GLU A 251 22.01 4.03 -25.87
C GLU A 251 20.75 4.78 -26.30
N GLY A 252 20.73 6.11 -26.07
CA GLY A 252 19.59 6.95 -26.43
C GLY A 252 18.32 6.60 -25.64
N GLU A 253 17.16 6.65 -26.30
CA GLU A 253 15.86 6.40 -25.70
C GLU A 253 14.96 5.58 -26.63
N LYS A 254 14.16 4.66 -26.07
CA LYS A 254 13.09 3.94 -26.79
C LYS A 254 11.78 4.14 -26.04
N ARG A 255 10.89 5.00 -26.57
CA ARG A 255 9.69 5.47 -25.84
C ARG A 255 8.41 4.66 -26.11
N LEU A 256 8.28 3.96 -27.25
CA LEU A 256 7.16 3.09 -27.63
C LEU A 256 7.63 2.06 -28.70
N LEU A 257 6.86 0.98 -28.93
CA LEU A 257 7.14 -0.04 -29.95
C LEU A 257 7.12 0.56 -31.37
N ASP A 258 8.22 0.39 -32.13
CA ASP A 258 8.30 0.78 -33.56
C ASP A 258 7.66 -0.27 -34.50
N GLU A 259 7.16 -1.38 -33.94
CA GLU A 259 6.54 -2.45 -34.72
C GLU A 259 5.05 -2.13 -34.91
N LYS A 260 4.63 -2.00 -36.18
CA LYS A 260 3.21 -2.12 -36.54
C LYS A 260 2.79 -3.55 -36.26
N PHE A 261 1.97 -3.75 -35.24
CA PHE A 261 1.22 -4.99 -35.04
C PHE A 261 0.30 -5.29 -36.23
#